data_AF-A0A542DI39-F1
#
_entry.id   AF-A0A542DI39-F1
#
_cell.length_a   1.000
_cell.length_b   1.000
_cell.length_c   1.000
_cell.angle_alpha   90.00
_cell.angle_beta   90.00
_cell.angle_gamma   90.00
#
_symmetry.space_group_name_H-M   'P 1'
#
loop_
_entity.id
_entity.type
_entity.pdbx_description
1 polymer ?
#
loop_
_entity_poly.entity_id
_entity_poly.type
_entity_poly.pdbx_seq_one_letter_code
_entity_poly.pdbx_strand_id
1 'polypeptide(L)'
;MRKAIGIVVLTAAAASCLAAPVSAAPTPGHGASLTRAVCDGGNQPTNGFECGSDLAVARHEGDGPTGVRHVDDAYIWLGELAGFYAKVGGDLQTMLAAPVEGVQAVNVSVRACADGRDCVNGAWPTYYSDRRVVFSHGLFSDDTFGHEFAHGVQDYYGVVESGKQGEVGAVREGVADVLGELFDLTNGTPDTTDRWKMGDGSVFGVYRDMDDPTLRRMPDRKGGQYWSTRGSPVINAAVIDKLGFLISEGQTFNGQTITGIGTARSAALWFAVVRNQPKGADFRAIAATLREVCASNARDGVAGTSNADCAQVEKAITATQLER
;
A
#
# COMPACT_ATOMS: atom_id res chain seq x y z
N MET A 1 -35.17 52.10 -55.40
CA MET A 1 -34.40 50.86 -55.10
C MET A 1 -33.71 51.03 -53.76
N ARG A 2 -34.27 50.41 -52.71
CA ARG A 2 -33.68 50.17 -51.38
C ARG A 2 -34.72 49.37 -50.60
N LYS A 3 -34.48 48.09 -50.36
CA LYS A 3 -35.08 47.33 -49.26
C LYS A 3 -34.02 46.38 -48.74
N ALA A 4 -33.64 46.63 -47.49
CA ALA A 4 -32.63 45.93 -46.73
C ALA A 4 -33.14 44.54 -46.31
N ILE A 5 -32.23 43.60 -46.27
CA ILE A 5 -32.41 42.23 -45.77
C ILE A 5 -32.48 42.31 -44.24
N GLY A 6 -33.64 41.93 -43.69
CA GLY A 6 -33.87 41.82 -42.25
C GLY A 6 -33.32 40.49 -41.72
N ILE A 7 -32.39 40.60 -40.78
CA ILE A 7 -31.86 39.49 -39.98
C ILE A 7 -32.90 39.14 -38.92
N VAL A 8 -33.33 37.88 -38.90
CA VAL A 8 -34.21 37.31 -37.88
C VAL A 8 -33.40 37.09 -36.60
N VAL A 9 -33.71 37.87 -35.56
CA VAL A 9 -33.23 37.65 -34.19
C VAL A 9 -34.26 36.75 -33.49
N LEU A 10 -33.91 35.49 -33.26
CA LEU A 10 -34.69 34.61 -32.39
C LEU A 10 -34.28 34.87 -30.94
N THR A 11 -35.22 35.40 -30.15
CA THR A 11 -35.14 35.52 -28.70
C THR A 11 -35.21 34.15 -28.03
N ALA A 12 -34.15 33.74 -27.32
CA ALA A 12 -34.19 32.60 -26.43
C ALA A 12 -34.77 33.03 -25.07
N ALA A 13 -35.91 32.44 -24.71
CA ALA A 13 -36.52 32.57 -23.40
C ALA A 13 -35.65 31.87 -22.33
N ALA A 14 -35.39 32.57 -21.23
CA ALA A 14 -34.76 32.00 -20.04
C ALA A 14 -35.74 31.02 -19.36
N ALA A 15 -35.40 29.73 -19.36
CA ALA A 15 -36.02 28.73 -18.51
C ALA A 15 -35.03 28.39 -17.39
N SER A 16 -35.36 28.83 -16.18
CA SER A 16 -34.67 28.47 -14.94
C SER A 16 -34.90 26.99 -14.63
N CYS A 17 -33.87 26.16 -14.83
CA CYS A 17 -33.83 24.80 -14.29
C CYS A 17 -33.27 24.84 -12.86
N LEU A 18 -34.16 24.70 -11.87
CA LEU A 18 -33.79 24.30 -10.51
C LEU A 18 -33.29 22.85 -10.58
N ALA A 19 -32.01 22.64 -10.24
CA ALA A 19 -31.45 21.30 -10.08
C ALA A 19 -32.05 20.65 -8.82
N ALA A 20 -32.76 19.55 -9.01
CA ALA A 20 -33.12 18.65 -7.92
C ALA A 20 -31.85 17.96 -7.38
N PRO A 21 -31.76 17.67 -6.07
CA PRO A 21 -30.61 16.98 -5.52
C PRO A 21 -30.56 15.56 -6.10
N VAL A 22 -29.42 15.20 -6.66
CA VAL A 22 -29.12 13.83 -7.10
C VAL A 22 -29.04 12.97 -5.84
N SER A 23 -30.08 12.18 -5.59
CA SER A 23 -30.03 11.07 -4.64
C SER A 23 -29.01 10.07 -5.16
N ALA A 24 -27.96 9.82 -4.37
CA ALA A 24 -27.01 8.75 -4.63
C ALA A 24 -27.77 7.41 -4.74
N ALA A 25 -27.47 6.66 -5.80
CA ALA A 25 -27.94 5.28 -5.92
C ALA A 25 -27.21 4.42 -4.87
N PRO A 26 -27.90 3.51 -4.17
CA PRO A 26 -27.23 2.59 -3.26
C PRO A 26 -26.41 1.56 -4.05
N THR A 27 -25.12 1.48 -3.77
CA THR A 27 -24.21 0.46 -4.30
C THR A 27 -24.48 -0.91 -3.63
N PRO A 28 -24.39 -2.05 -4.36
CA PRO A 28 -24.63 -3.38 -3.79
C PRO A 28 -23.46 -3.85 -2.89
N GLY A 29 -23.79 -4.41 -1.71
CA GLY A 29 -22.87 -4.82 -0.64
C GLY A 29 -21.92 -6.00 -0.95
N HIS A 30 -20.95 -6.36 -0.12
CA HIS A 30 -20.81 -6.20 1.33
C HIS A 30 -19.40 -5.67 1.63
N GLY A 31 -19.26 -4.38 1.96
CA GLY A 31 -18.02 -3.86 2.51
C GLY A 31 -17.93 -4.29 3.97
N ALA A 32 -16.82 -4.90 4.38
CA ALA A 32 -16.56 -5.11 5.80
C ALA A 32 -16.77 -3.78 6.55
N SER A 33 -17.54 -3.80 7.63
CA SER A 33 -17.76 -2.62 8.47
C SER A 33 -16.42 -2.19 9.03
N LEU A 34 -15.82 -1.14 8.45
CA LEU A 34 -14.60 -0.54 8.95
C LEU A 34 -14.95 0.50 10.01
N THR A 35 -14.30 0.42 11.16
CA THR A 35 -14.31 1.47 12.18
C THR A 35 -12.92 2.09 12.22
N ARG A 36 -12.82 3.39 11.96
CA ARG A 36 -11.55 4.13 11.96
C ARG A 36 -11.38 4.97 13.22
N ALA A 37 -10.13 5.12 13.64
CA ALA A 37 -9.72 6.14 14.60
C ALA A 37 -8.40 6.76 14.15
N VAL A 38 -8.38 8.08 13.97
CA VAL A 38 -7.16 8.82 13.61
C VAL A 38 -6.77 9.72 14.77
N CYS A 39 -5.58 9.50 15.29
CA CYS A 39 -5.01 10.30 16.36
C CYS A 39 -4.00 11.31 15.83
N ASP A 40 -3.88 12.42 16.55
CA ASP A 40 -3.12 13.56 16.10
C ASP A 40 -2.14 14.05 17.16
N GLY A 41 -0.85 13.89 16.88
CA GLY A 41 0.22 14.37 17.76
C GLY A 41 0.52 15.86 17.64
N GLY A 42 -0.08 16.58 16.67
CA GLY A 42 0.13 18.02 16.52
C GLY A 42 1.58 18.44 16.24
N ASN A 43 2.41 17.51 15.75
CA ASN A 43 3.87 17.66 15.64
C ASN A 43 4.54 18.06 16.97
N GLN A 44 3.96 17.65 18.09
CA GLN A 44 4.53 17.88 19.41
C GLN A 44 5.27 16.63 19.89
N PRO A 45 6.39 16.79 20.61
CA PRO A 45 7.03 15.71 21.35
C PRO A 45 6.03 14.97 22.24
N THR A 46 6.03 13.65 22.16
CA THR A 46 5.25 12.78 23.04
C THR A 46 6.10 11.62 23.58
N ASN A 47 5.74 11.15 24.78
CA ASN A 47 6.37 10.01 25.44
C ASN A 47 5.76 8.66 25.02
N GLY A 48 4.67 8.69 24.26
CA GLY A 48 3.98 7.52 23.74
C GLY A 48 3.15 7.86 22.51
N PHE A 49 2.69 6.83 21.79
CA PHE A 49 1.96 7.02 20.53
C PHE A 49 0.61 6.29 20.50
N GLU A 50 0.18 5.73 21.63
CA GLU A 50 -1.10 5.01 21.75
C GLU A 50 -2.27 5.94 21.45
N CYS A 51 -3.07 5.55 20.47
CA CYS A 51 -4.20 6.34 20.01
C CYS A 51 -5.36 6.24 21.02
N GLY A 52 -5.90 7.38 21.47
CA GLY A 52 -6.92 7.46 22.52
C GLY A 52 -6.39 7.40 23.95
N SER A 53 -5.06 7.31 24.13
CA SER A 53 -4.41 7.32 25.45
C SER A 53 -3.30 8.37 25.48
N ASP A 54 -2.21 8.15 24.73
CA ASP A 54 -1.10 9.11 24.63
C ASP A 54 -1.44 10.28 23.70
N LEU A 55 -2.19 9.98 22.63
CA LEU A 55 -2.60 10.94 21.61
C LEU A 55 -4.12 11.01 21.54
N ALA A 56 -4.67 12.22 21.47
CA ALA A 56 -6.10 12.43 21.33
C ALA A 56 -6.60 11.94 19.97
N VAL A 57 -7.75 11.27 19.96
CA VAL A 57 -8.45 10.94 18.71
C VAL A 57 -8.99 12.24 18.11
N ALA A 58 -8.49 12.58 16.92
CA ALA A 58 -8.93 13.76 16.20
C ALA A 58 -10.10 13.47 15.25
N ARG A 59 -10.29 12.20 14.86
CA ARG A 59 -11.37 11.78 13.97
C ARG A 59 -11.77 10.32 14.16
N HIS A 60 -13.04 10.08 14.48
CA HIS A 60 -13.66 8.76 14.58
C HIS A 60 -14.42 8.37 13.29
N GLU A 61 -14.83 7.11 13.22
CA GLU A 61 -15.75 6.65 12.18
C GLU A 61 -17.03 7.51 12.12
N GLY A 62 -17.40 7.97 10.92
CA GLY A 62 -18.53 8.87 10.69
C GLY A 62 -18.24 10.38 10.84
N ASP A 63 -17.10 10.78 11.42
CA ASP A 63 -16.80 12.19 11.62
C ASP A 63 -16.48 12.94 10.31
N GLY A 64 -16.89 14.22 10.29
CA GLY A 64 -16.52 15.17 9.24
C GLY A 64 -15.02 15.49 9.21
N PRO A 65 -14.51 16.11 8.13
CA PRO A 65 -13.11 16.50 8.03
C PRO A 65 -12.74 17.54 9.10
N THR A 66 -11.49 17.44 9.58
CA THR A 66 -10.95 18.27 10.66
C THR A 66 -10.29 19.55 10.13
N GLY A 67 -9.93 19.59 8.85
CA GLY A 67 -9.12 20.66 8.25
C GLY A 67 -7.61 20.47 8.46
N VAL A 68 -7.20 19.39 9.13
CA VAL A 68 -5.80 18.98 9.26
C VAL A 68 -5.51 17.91 8.20
N ARG A 69 -4.75 18.28 7.15
CA ARG A 69 -4.44 17.40 6.01
C ARG A 69 -4.09 15.97 6.41
N HIS A 70 -3.11 15.76 7.30
CA HIS A 70 -2.65 14.41 7.66
C HIS A 70 -3.74 13.57 8.34
N VAL A 71 -4.60 14.20 9.14
CA VAL A 71 -5.72 13.51 9.81
C VAL A 71 -6.78 13.13 8.77
N ASP A 72 -7.08 14.06 7.86
CA ASP A 72 -8.11 13.87 6.84
C ASP A 72 -7.68 12.84 5.77
N ASP A 73 -6.43 12.91 5.30
CA ASP A 73 -5.84 11.96 4.36
C ASP A 73 -5.77 10.57 4.98
N ALA A 74 -5.26 10.43 6.22
CA ALA A 74 -5.18 9.14 6.88
C ALA A 74 -6.56 8.49 7.07
N TYR A 75 -7.58 9.29 7.38
CA TYR A 75 -8.96 8.80 7.50
C TYR A 75 -9.51 8.27 6.16
N ILE A 76 -9.22 8.97 5.06
CA ILE A 76 -9.60 8.56 3.70
C ILE A 76 -8.84 7.29 3.32
N TRP A 77 -7.51 7.30 3.46
CA TRP A 77 -6.63 6.19 3.10
C TRP A 77 -6.93 4.92 3.90
N LEU A 78 -7.33 5.00 5.18
CA LEU A 78 -7.84 3.82 5.91
C LEU A 78 -9.04 3.17 5.22
N GLY A 79 -9.97 3.98 4.71
CA GLY A 79 -11.14 3.49 3.98
C GLY A 79 -10.77 2.86 2.63
N GLU A 80 -9.86 3.50 1.89
CA GLU A 80 -9.36 3.00 0.62
C GLU A 80 -8.55 1.71 0.80
N LEU A 81 -7.73 1.63 1.84
CA LEU A 81 -6.93 0.46 2.19
C LEU A 81 -7.82 -0.73 2.59
N ALA A 82 -8.90 -0.48 3.34
CA ALA A 82 -9.89 -1.51 3.60
C ALA A 82 -10.54 -2.02 2.31
N GLY A 83 -10.84 -1.11 1.36
CA GLY A 83 -11.31 -1.47 0.02
C GLY A 83 -10.29 -2.27 -0.80
N PHE A 84 -9.00 -1.92 -0.72
CA PHE A 84 -7.90 -2.64 -1.35
C PHE A 84 -7.84 -4.10 -0.85
N TYR A 85 -7.80 -4.30 0.48
CA TYR A 85 -7.77 -5.65 1.04
C TYR A 85 -9.06 -6.43 0.77
N ALA A 86 -10.23 -5.79 0.79
CA ALA A 86 -11.50 -6.42 0.45
C ALA A 86 -11.51 -7.00 -0.98
N LYS A 87 -10.92 -6.29 -1.95
CA LYS A 87 -10.81 -6.77 -3.35
C LYS A 87 -9.96 -8.04 -3.48
N VAL A 88 -9.02 -8.27 -2.57
CA VAL A 88 -8.14 -9.45 -2.56
C VAL A 88 -8.57 -10.51 -1.53
N GLY A 89 -9.75 -10.34 -0.92
CA GLY A 89 -10.33 -11.30 0.02
C GLY A 89 -9.82 -11.20 1.46
N GLY A 90 -9.22 -10.06 1.82
CA GLY A 90 -8.90 -9.69 3.20
C GLY A 90 -9.98 -8.81 3.83
N ASP A 91 -9.97 -8.72 5.15
CA ASP A 91 -10.81 -7.79 5.92
C ASP A 91 -9.93 -7.03 6.91
N LEU A 92 -9.67 -5.75 6.61
CA LEU A 92 -8.77 -4.91 7.40
C LEU A 92 -9.24 -4.75 8.85
N GLN A 93 -10.56 -4.70 9.08
CA GLN A 93 -11.13 -4.62 10.42
C GLN A 93 -10.77 -5.87 11.22
N THR A 94 -10.99 -7.06 10.65
CA THR A 94 -10.65 -8.33 11.30
C THR A 94 -9.15 -8.48 11.52
N MET A 95 -8.34 -8.03 10.57
CA MET A 95 -6.89 -8.19 10.64
C MET A 95 -6.26 -7.28 11.70
N LEU A 96 -6.65 -5.99 11.74
CA LEU A 96 -5.86 -4.96 12.42
C LEU A 96 -6.61 -4.11 13.44
N ALA A 97 -7.92 -4.28 13.63
CA ALA A 97 -8.60 -3.50 14.64
C ALA A 97 -8.08 -3.81 16.05
N ALA A 98 -8.02 -2.76 16.86
CA ALA A 98 -7.65 -2.80 18.26
C ALA A 98 -8.54 -1.86 19.08
N PRO A 99 -8.62 -2.02 20.42
CA PRO A 99 -9.38 -1.10 21.26
C PRO A 99 -8.78 0.31 21.23
N VAL A 100 -9.56 1.30 20.79
CA VAL A 100 -9.30 2.73 20.93
C VAL A 100 -10.51 3.34 21.63
N GLU A 101 -10.29 3.91 22.82
CA GLU A 101 -11.37 4.47 23.67
C GLU A 101 -12.55 3.49 23.90
N GLY A 102 -12.25 2.18 23.96
CA GLY A 102 -13.24 1.12 24.17
C GLY A 102 -13.94 0.61 22.89
N VAL A 103 -13.59 1.14 21.71
CA VAL A 103 -14.14 0.71 20.41
C VAL A 103 -13.07 -0.03 19.61
N GLN A 104 -13.44 -1.14 18.95
CA GLN A 104 -12.52 -1.83 18.03
C GLN A 104 -12.38 -1.03 16.74
N ALA A 105 -11.23 -0.38 16.55
CA ALA A 105 -10.95 0.47 15.40
C ALA A 105 -9.61 0.11 14.78
N VAL A 106 -9.54 0.15 13.44
CA VAL A 106 -8.26 0.26 12.74
C VAL A 106 -7.77 1.68 12.94
N ASN A 107 -6.59 1.84 13.51
CA ASN A 107 -6.13 3.12 14.01
C ASN A 107 -4.74 3.53 13.50
N VAL A 108 -4.54 4.84 13.41
CA VAL A 108 -3.28 5.46 12.99
C VAL A 108 -3.04 6.75 13.76
N SER A 109 -1.81 6.93 14.22
CA SER A 109 -1.35 8.16 14.87
C SER A 109 -0.51 8.96 13.89
N VAL A 110 -1.01 10.12 13.45
CA VAL A 110 -0.31 11.03 12.53
C VAL A 110 0.27 12.23 13.26
N ARG A 111 1.25 12.89 12.63
CA ARG A 111 1.95 14.05 13.20
C ARG A 111 2.54 13.75 14.59
N ALA A 112 2.94 12.49 14.78
CA ALA A 112 3.43 11.97 16.05
C ALA A 112 4.96 12.06 16.09
N CYS A 113 5.51 12.76 17.09
CA CYS A 113 6.95 12.97 17.24
C CYS A 113 7.46 12.36 18.55
N ALA A 114 8.50 11.55 18.48
CA ALA A 114 9.19 11.11 19.69
C ALA A 114 9.95 12.28 20.33
N ASP A 115 9.91 12.39 21.65
CA ASP A 115 10.72 13.39 22.36
C ASP A 115 12.22 13.22 22.10
N GLY A 116 12.91 14.34 21.89
CA GLY A 116 14.34 14.40 21.60
C GLY A 116 14.79 13.79 20.26
N ARG A 117 13.88 13.52 19.31
CA ARG A 117 14.22 12.99 17.97
C ARG A 117 13.64 13.86 16.85
N ASP A 118 14.26 13.76 15.67
CA ASP A 118 13.73 14.36 14.46
C ASP A 118 12.37 13.73 14.11
N CYS A 119 11.35 14.56 13.88
CA CYS A 119 9.97 14.19 13.53
C CYS A 119 9.87 13.60 12.11
N VAL A 120 10.68 12.59 11.78
CA VAL A 120 10.86 12.11 10.39
C VAL A 120 10.93 10.57 10.35
N ASN A 121 9.85 9.91 10.76
CA ASN A 121 9.72 8.46 10.72
C ASN A 121 8.26 8.00 10.49
N GLY A 122 8.09 6.86 9.84
CA GLY A 122 6.86 6.07 9.77
C GLY A 122 7.17 4.69 10.36
N ALA A 123 6.23 4.10 11.08
CA ALA A 123 6.45 2.78 11.66
C ALA A 123 5.14 2.05 11.99
N TRP A 124 5.13 0.75 11.76
CA TRP A 124 4.32 -0.24 12.48
C TRP A 124 5.10 -0.77 13.70
N PRO A 125 4.96 -0.15 14.89
CA PRO A 125 5.69 -0.59 16.06
C PRO A 125 5.12 -1.90 16.62
N THR A 126 5.83 -3.00 16.36
CA THR A 126 5.49 -4.36 16.84
C THR A 126 5.57 -4.55 18.37
N TYR A 127 5.95 -3.51 19.13
CA TYR A 127 6.13 -3.58 20.58
C TYR A 127 4.85 -3.22 21.36
N TYR A 128 3.88 -2.57 20.71
CA TYR A 128 2.65 -2.14 21.37
C TYR A 128 1.49 -3.08 21.07
N SER A 129 0.64 -3.31 22.06
CA SER A 129 -0.52 -4.21 21.99
C SER A 129 -1.70 -3.64 21.20
N ASP A 130 -1.69 -2.35 20.87
CA ASP A 130 -2.79 -1.62 20.24
C ASP A 130 -2.72 -1.59 18.70
N ARG A 131 -1.80 -2.34 18.09
CA ARG A 131 -1.73 -2.61 16.63
C ARG A 131 -1.99 -1.37 15.77
N ARG A 132 -1.08 -0.42 15.82
CA ARG A 132 -1.20 0.88 15.15
C ARG A 132 -0.08 1.13 14.16
N VAL A 133 -0.34 2.00 13.18
CA VAL A 133 0.71 2.72 12.46
C VAL A 133 0.96 4.07 13.13
N VAL A 134 2.21 4.50 13.18
CA VAL A 134 2.63 5.82 13.63
C VAL A 134 3.37 6.52 12.51
N PHE A 135 2.85 7.67 12.07
CA PHE A 135 3.51 8.56 11.13
C PHE A 135 3.89 9.86 11.81
N SER A 136 5.16 10.22 11.71
CA SER A 136 5.57 11.61 11.80
C SER A 136 5.28 12.32 10.45
N HIS A 137 5.51 13.62 10.41
CA HIS A 137 5.29 14.43 9.20
C HIS A 137 6.08 13.97 7.96
N GLY A 138 7.28 13.41 8.15
CA GLY A 138 8.25 13.26 7.06
C GLY A 138 7.99 12.13 6.08
N LEU A 139 7.51 10.99 6.56
CA LEU A 139 7.25 9.78 5.74
C LEU A 139 5.76 9.61 5.44
N PHE A 140 4.92 10.64 5.53
CA PHE A 140 3.49 10.49 5.29
C PHE A 140 3.15 10.65 3.80
N SER A 141 3.13 9.52 3.09
CA SER A 141 2.60 9.34 1.73
C SER A 141 1.72 8.08 1.69
N ASP A 142 0.94 7.90 0.63
CA ASP A 142 0.03 6.77 0.42
C ASP A 142 0.76 5.42 0.30
N ASP A 143 1.83 5.35 -0.49
CA ASP A 143 2.67 4.17 -0.63
C ASP A 143 3.29 3.71 0.70
N THR A 144 3.80 4.66 1.49
CA THR A 144 4.35 4.42 2.82
C THR A 144 3.26 4.09 3.83
N PHE A 145 2.08 4.72 3.71
CA PHE A 145 0.89 4.36 4.47
C PHE A 145 0.52 2.89 4.24
N GLY A 146 0.41 2.47 2.99
CA GLY A 146 0.16 1.08 2.62
C GLY A 146 1.26 0.13 3.12
N HIS A 147 2.53 0.52 3.01
CA HIS A 147 3.69 -0.24 3.50
C HIS A 147 3.58 -0.55 5.01
N GLU A 148 3.35 0.47 5.83
CA GLU A 148 3.30 0.26 7.29
C GLU A 148 2.09 -0.58 7.71
N PHE A 149 0.95 -0.45 7.04
CA PHE A 149 -0.18 -1.37 7.28
C PHE A 149 0.09 -2.79 6.79
N ALA A 150 0.84 -2.96 5.69
CA ALA A 150 1.23 -4.27 5.19
C ALA A 150 2.11 -5.02 6.20
N HIS A 151 2.92 -4.33 7.00
CA HIS A 151 3.59 -4.93 8.17
C HIS A 151 2.59 -5.52 9.16
N GLY A 152 1.55 -4.79 9.52
CA GLY A 152 0.50 -5.30 10.40
C GLY A 152 -0.23 -6.52 9.84
N VAL A 153 -0.51 -6.54 8.53
CA VAL A 153 -1.15 -7.68 7.86
C VAL A 153 -0.22 -8.90 7.87
N GLN A 154 1.07 -8.71 7.63
CA GLN A 154 2.07 -9.76 7.78
C GLN A 154 2.09 -10.32 9.22
N ASP A 155 2.10 -9.44 10.23
CA ASP A 155 2.05 -9.85 11.64
C ASP A 155 0.78 -10.66 11.97
N TYR A 156 -0.39 -10.27 11.43
CA TYR A 156 -1.65 -10.99 11.62
C TYR A 156 -1.59 -12.43 11.12
N TYR A 157 -0.98 -12.65 9.95
CA TYR A 157 -0.79 -14.00 9.40
C TYR A 157 0.43 -14.74 9.98
N GLY A 158 1.05 -14.18 11.03
CA GLY A 158 2.09 -14.85 11.80
C GLY A 158 3.45 -14.85 11.12
N VAL A 159 3.69 -13.90 10.21
CA VAL A 159 5.00 -13.71 9.54
C VAL A 159 6.09 -13.27 10.55
N VAL A 160 5.72 -12.82 11.75
CA VAL A 160 6.68 -12.36 12.79
C VAL A 160 6.81 -13.34 13.97
N GLU A 161 8.03 -13.84 14.19
CA GLU A 161 8.91 -13.49 15.34
C GLU A 161 10.26 -14.27 15.28
N SER A 162 11.05 -14.10 14.20
CA SER A 162 12.43 -14.66 14.17
C SER A 162 13.45 -13.93 13.26
N GLY A 163 13.11 -12.88 12.51
CA GLY A 163 14.12 -12.23 11.65
C GLY A 163 13.75 -10.85 11.10
N LYS A 164 14.07 -9.78 11.85
CA LYS A 164 14.24 -8.42 11.27
C LYS A 164 15.64 -8.24 10.66
N GLN A 165 16.28 -9.33 10.26
CA GLN A 165 17.68 -9.40 9.84
C GLN A 165 17.81 -10.36 8.67
N GLY A 166 18.91 -10.21 7.91
CA GLY A 166 19.21 -11.08 6.78
C GLY A 166 18.09 -11.09 5.73
N GLU A 167 17.94 -12.23 5.07
CA GLU A 167 16.98 -12.41 3.97
C GLU A 167 15.52 -12.39 4.46
N VAL A 168 15.24 -12.88 5.67
CA VAL A 168 13.89 -12.86 6.26
C VAL A 168 13.41 -11.42 6.46
N GLY A 169 14.27 -10.56 6.99
CA GLY A 169 13.94 -9.15 7.13
C GLY A 169 13.77 -8.48 5.77
N ALA A 170 14.62 -8.81 4.79
CA ALA A 170 14.54 -8.25 3.44
C ALA A 170 13.23 -8.63 2.74
N VAL A 171 12.81 -9.89 2.87
CA VAL A 171 11.52 -10.37 2.38
C VAL A 171 10.37 -9.61 3.03
N ARG A 172 10.36 -9.47 4.35
CA ARG A 172 9.30 -8.77 5.08
C ARG A 172 9.15 -7.31 4.64
N GLU A 173 10.26 -6.59 4.52
CA GLU A 173 10.28 -5.20 4.07
C GLU A 173 9.83 -5.08 2.61
N GLY A 174 10.37 -5.89 1.70
CA GLY A 174 10.02 -5.79 0.30
C GLY A 174 8.60 -6.25 -0.02
N VAL A 175 8.04 -7.21 0.72
CA VAL A 175 6.61 -7.56 0.61
C VAL A 175 5.73 -6.39 1.07
N ALA A 176 6.15 -5.65 2.10
CA ALA A 176 5.46 -4.45 2.53
C ALA A 176 5.54 -3.33 1.49
N ASP A 177 6.71 -3.10 0.87
CA ASP A 177 6.87 -2.18 -0.26
C ASP A 177 5.93 -2.53 -1.41
N VAL A 178 5.92 -3.79 -1.85
CA VAL A 178 5.05 -4.22 -2.95
C VAL A 178 3.57 -4.04 -2.64
N LEU A 179 3.11 -4.34 -1.42
CA LEU A 179 1.71 -4.11 -1.06
C LEU A 179 1.39 -2.62 -0.90
N GLY A 180 2.33 -1.82 -0.39
CA GLY A 180 2.20 -0.37 -0.28
C GLY A 180 2.07 0.31 -1.65
N GLU A 181 2.98 -0.03 -2.56
CA GLU A 181 2.95 0.43 -3.95
C GLU A 181 1.68 -0.04 -4.68
N LEU A 182 1.26 -1.29 -4.52
CA LEU A 182 0.02 -1.77 -5.15
C LEU A 182 -1.23 -1.08 -4.58
N PHE A 183 -1.20 -0.64 -3.32
CA PHE A 183 -2.23 0.19 -2.73
C PHE A 183 -2.22 1.58 -3.39
N ASP A 184 -1.06 2.23 -3.44
CA ASP A 184 -0.87 3.55 -4.06
C ASP A 184 -1.30 3.60 -5.55
N LEU A 185 -0.91 2.60 -6.34
CA LEU A 185 -1.33 2.49 -7.74
C LEU A 185 -2.85 2.34 -7.94
N THR A 186 -3.63 2.13 -6.87
CA THR A 186 -5.07 1.85 -6.94
C THR A 186 -5.94 2.71 -6.03
N ASN A 187 -5.37 3.52 -5.14
CA ASN A 187 -6.10 4.45 -4.29
C ASN A 187 -6.20 5.83 -4.98
N GLY A 188 -7.10 6.69 -4.48
CA GLY A 188 -7.20 8.08 -4.94
C GLY A 188 -7.22 8.30 -6.47
N THR A 189 -6.41 9.27 -6.90
CA THR A 189 -6.11 9.47 -8.33
C THR A 189 -4.86 8.66 -8.64
N PRO A 190 -4.94 7.63 -9.52
CA PRO A 190 -3.81 6.75 -9.78
C PRO A 190 -2.58 7.55 -10.18
N ASP A 191 -1.46 7.26 -9.53
CA ASP A 191 -0.22 7.91 -9.89
C ASP A 191 0.21 7.52 -11.32
N THR A 192 0.62 8.55 -12.06
CA THR A 192 1.00 8.44 -13.47
C THR A 192 2.44 8.86 -13.72
N THR A 193 3.12 9.51 -12.77
CA THR A 193 4.48 10.03 -12.96
C THR A 193 5.53 9.31 -12.13
N ASP A 194 5.17 8.77 -10.98
CA ASP A 194 6.10 8.25 -9.97
C ASP A 194 5.79 6.79 -9.59
N ARG A 195 5.12 6.06 -10.50
CA ARG A 195 4.81 4.63 -10.37
C ARG A 195 6.07 3.82 -10.04
N TRP A 196 5.92 2.88 -9.11
CA TRP A 196 6.97 1.99 -8.63
C TRP A 196 8.13 2.73 -7.94
N LYS A 197 7.82 3.83 -7.24
CA LYS A 197 8.78 4.65 -6.51
C LYS A 197 8.29 4.88 -5.08
N MET A 198 8.98 4.29 -4.11
CA MET A 198 8.62 4.50 -2.71
C MET A 198 9.08 5.88 -2.20
N GLY A 199 8.17 6.65 -1.63
CA GLY A 199 8.38 7.90 -0.91
C GLY A 199 8.25 9.17 -1.74
N ASP A 200 7.81 9.09 -2.99
CA ASP A 200 7.63 10.20 -3.93
C ASP A 200 6.78 11.37 -3.38
N GLY A 201 5.76 11.09 -2.56
CA GLY A 201 4.93 12.08 -1.86
C GLY A 201 5.48 12.56 -0.51
N SER A 202 6.61 12.02 -0.06
CA SER A 202 7.20 12.28 1.27
C SER A 202 8.23 13.42 1.25
N VAL A 203 8.63 13.93 2.42
CA VAL A 203 9.65 14.99 2.50
C VAL A 203 11.05 14.52 2.08
N PHE A 204 11.27 13.20 2.02
CA PHE A 204 12.51 12.61 1.55
C PHE A 204 12.55 12.45 0.03
N GLY A 205 11.40 12.64 -0.65
CA GLY A 205 11.18 12.18 -2.00
C GLY A 205 11.39 10.68 -2.14
N VAL A 206 11.46 10.22 -3.38
CA VAL A 206 11.71 8.81 -3.68
C VAL A 206 12.99 8.34 -2.99
N TYR A 207 12.93 7.28 -2.20
CA TYR A 207 14.09 6.68 -1.53
C TYR A 207 14.30 5.20 -1.88
N ARG A 208 13.28 4.50 -2.40
CA ARG A 208 13.42 3.23 -3.14
C ARG A 208 12.82 3.37 -4.52
N ASP A 209 13.50 2.79 -5.49
CA ASP A 209 13.11 2.79 -6.90
C ASP A 209 12.89 1.33 -7.27
N MET A 210 11.63 0.90 -7.36
CA MET A 210 11.29 -0.52 -7.41
C MET A 210 11.47 -1.09 -8.83
N ASP A 211 11.28 -0.27 -9.86
CA ASP A 211 11.57 -0.64 -11.25
C ASP A 211 13.07 -0.58 -11.59
N ASP A 212 13.87 0.30 -10.98
CA ASP A 212 15.34 0.24 -11.05
C ASP A 212 16.01 0.55 -9.70
N PRO A 213 16.14 -0.47 -8.82
CA PRO A 213 16.80 -0.34 -7.53
C PRO A 213 18.23 0.22 -7.58
N THR A 214 18.92 0.07 -8.71
CA THR A 214 20.31 0.49 -8.83
C THR A 214 20.46 2.01 -8.80
N LEU A 215 19.40 2.75 -9.18
CA LEU A 215 19.34 4.21 -9.05
C LEU A 215 19.41 4.68 -7.58
N ARG A 216 19.06 3.79 -6.65
CA ARG A 216 19.14 4.02 -5.19
C ARG A 216 20.26 3.23 -4.52
N ARG A 217 21.20 2.68 -5.32
CA ARG A 217 22.32 1.85 -4.85
C ARG A 217 21.84 0.61 -4.08
N MET A 218 20.74 0.03 -4.51
CA MET A 218 20.13 -1.18 -3.97
C MET A 218 20.17 -2.31 -5.02
N PRO A 219 20.19 -3.58 -4.60
CA PRO A 219 20.20 -4.72 -5.51
C PRO A 219 18.87 -4.93 -6.22
N ASP A 220 18.93 -5.19 -7.52
CA ASP A 220 17.81 -5.58 -8.38
C ASP A 220 17.67 -7.11 -8.53
N ARG A 221 18.61 -7.88 -7.99
CA ARG A 221 18.61 -9.34 -7.94
C ARG A 221 19.50 -9.87 -6.82
N LYS A 222 19.20 -11.06 -6.32
CA LYS A 222 20.01 -11.75 -5.31
C LYS A 222 21.41 -12.04 -5.86
N GLY A 223 22.46 -11.71 -5.10
CA GLY A 223 23.85 -11.86 -5.54
C GLY A 223 24.30 -10.85 -6.61
N GLY A 224 23.44 -9.88 -6.97
CA GLY A 224 23.74 -8.82 -7.92
C GLY A 224 24.59 -7.68 -7.35
N GLN A 225 24.67 -6.59 -8.11
CA GLN A 225 25.30 -5.36 -7.64
C GLN A 225 24.57 -4.85 -6.39
N TYR A 226 25.30 -4.30 -5.42
CA TYR A 226 24.79 -3.81 -4.12
C TYR A 226 24.20 -4.86 -3.17
N TRP A 227 24.02 -6.11 -3.60
CA TRP A 227 23.56 -7.18 -2.72
C TRP A 227 24.67 -7.60 -1.75
N SER A 228 24.29 -7.89 -0.49
CA SER A 228 25.24 -8.40 0.51
C SER A 228 24.58 -9.34 1.49
N THR A 229 25.23 -10.46 1.82
CA THR A 229 24.80 -11.38 2.88
C THR A 229 24.80 -10.73 4.27
N ARG A 230 25.58 -9.67 4.45
CA ARG A 230 25.62 -8.84 5.67
C ARG A 230 24.96 -7.47 5.47
N GLY A 231 24.25 -7.30 4.36
CA GLY A 231 23.54 -6.07 4.02
C GLY A 231 22.38 -5.79 4.96
N SER A 232 22.00 -4.52 5.06
CA SER A 232 20.76 -4.15 5.74
C SER A 232 19.57 -4.83 5.04
N PRO A 233 18.62 -5.40 5.80
CA PRO A 233 17.36 -5.93 5.25
C PRO A 233 16.66 -4.96 4.32
N VAL A 234 16.61 -3.67 4.69
CA VAL A 234 15.99 -2.60 3.89
C VAL A 234 16.67 -2.40 2.53
N ILE A 235 17.98 -2.66 2.43
CA ILE A 235 18.70 -2.60 1.16
C ILE A 235 18.41 -3.84 0.33
N ASN A 236 18.52 -5.03 0.92
CA ASN A 236 18.27 -6.27 0.19
C ASN A 236 16.79 -6.47 -0.18
N ALA A 237 15.86 -5.79 0.49
CA ALA A 237 14.43 -5.77 0.17
C ALA A 237 14.15 -5.41 -1.29
N ALA A 238 15.01 -4.59 -1.89
CA ALA A 238 14.89 -4.17 -3.27
C ALA A 238 14.92 -5.29 -4.32
N VAL A 239 15.39 -6.49 -3.94
CA VAL A 239 15.24 -7.70 -4.77
C VAL A 239 13.77 -8.12 -4.89
N ILE A 240 12.99 -8.02 -3.79
CA ILE A 240 11.54 -8.24 -3.81
C ILE A 240 10.85 -7.07 -4.50
N ASP A 241 11.30 -5.82 -4.31
CA ASP A 241 10.73 -4.66 -4.99
C ASP A 241 10.78 -4.83 -6.51
N LYS A 242 11.97 -5.19 -7.01
CA LYS A 242 12.17 -5.50 -8.43
C LYS A 242 11.30 -6.65 -8.89
N LEU A 243 11.17 -7.70 -8.09
CA LEU A 243 10.30 -8.84 -8.40
C LEU A 243 8.83 -8.42 -8.48
N GLY A 244 8.34 -7.59 -7.55
CA GLY A 244 6.99 -7.05 -7.55
C GLY A 244 6.69 -6.23 -8.80
N PHE A 245 7.60 -5.33 -9.18
CA PHE A 245 7.52 -4.55 -10.42
C PHE A 245 7.43 -5.46 -11.65
N LEU A 246 8.35 -6.43 -11.75
CA LEU A 246 8.38 -7.36 -12.89
C LEU A 246 7.11 -8.21 -12.99
N ILE A 247 6.54 -8.62 -11.86
CA ILE A 247 5.27 -9.35 -11.84
C ILE A 247 4.12 -8.45 -12.31
N SER A 248 4.03 -7.21 -11.83
CA SER A 248 2.91 -6.32 -12.18
C SER A 248 3.01 -5.76 -13.59
N GLU A 249 4.11 -5.11 -13.93
CA GLU A 249 4.26 -4.32 -15.16
C GLU A 249 5.02 -5.10 -16.26
N GLY A 250 5.95 -5.96 -15.85
CA GLY A 250 6.82 -6.69 -16.76
C GLY A 250 7.96 -5.82 -17.32
N GLN A 251 9.02 -6.50 -17.72
CA GLN A 251 10.19 -5.90 -18.35
C GLN A 251 11.04 -6.99 -18.99
N THR A 252 11.95 -6.62 -19.88
CA THR A 252 13.12 -7.45 -20.15
C THR A 252 14.17 -7.22 -19.08
N PHE A 253 14.46 -8.24 -18.27
CA PHE A 253 15.43 -8.17 -17.18
C PHE A 253 16.20 -9.48 -17.04
N ASN A 254 17.53 -9.38 -16.89
CA ASN A 254 18.43 -10.52 -16.65
C ASN A 254 18.18 -11.75 -17.55
N GLY A 255 18.00 -11.52 -18.86
CA GLY A 255 17.80 -12.57 -19.87
C GLY A 255 16.37 -13.11 -19.98
N GLN A 256 15.43 -12.60 -19.18
CA GLN A 256 14.01 -12.93 -19.26
C GLN A 256 13.24 -11.77 -19.88
N THR A 257 12.28 -12.06 -20.75
CA THR A 257 11.27 -11.08 -21.20
C THR A 257 9.94 -11.45 -20.57
N ILE A 258 9.48 -10.58 -19.68
CA ILE A 258 8.33 -10.79 -18.80
C ILE A 258 7.21 -9.86 -19.24
N THR A 259 6.02 -10.43 -19.45
CA THR A 259 4.79 -9.66 -19.60
C THR A 259 4.15 -9.51 -18.23
N GLY A 260 3.89 -8.29 -17.79
CA GLY A 260 3.24 -8.04 -16.50
C GLY A 260 1.84 -8.64 -16.44
N ILE A 261 1.46 -9.14 -15.26
CA ILE A 261 0.13 -9.71 -15.02
C ILE A 261 -0.89 -8.62 -14.65
N GLY A 262 -0.43 -7.38 -14.40
CA GLY A 262 -1.23 -6.23 -14.01
C GLY A 262 -1.52 -6.15 -12.51
N THR A 263 -1.83 -4.94 -12.06
CA THR A 263 -1.96 -4.56 -10.65
C THR A 263 -2.96 -5.42 -9.87
N ALA A 264 -4.16 -5.68 -10.42
CA ALA A 264 -5.20 -6.44 -9.71
C ALA A 264 -4.79 -7.90 -9.43
N ARG A 265 -4.17 -8.57 -10.41
CA ARG A 265 -3.67 -9.95 -10.23
C ARG A 265 -2.43 -9.97 -9.34
N SER A 266 -1.55 -8.97 -9.46
CA SER A 266 -0.39 -8.80 -8.59
C SER A 266 -0.81 -8.65 -7.12
N ALA A 267 -1.77 -7.79 -6.82
CA ALA A 267 -2.29 -7.59 -5.46
C ALA A 267 -2.89 -8.88 -4.87
N ALA A 268 -3.69 -9.61 -5.66
CA ALA A 268 -4.23 -10.90 -5.22
C ALA A 268 -3.14 -11.95 -4.98
N LEU A 269 -2.09 -11.95 -5.80
CA LEU A 269 -0.95 -12.86 -5.65
C LEU A 269 -0.14 -12.55 -4.38
N TRP A 270 0.27 -11.29 -4.18
CA TRP A 270 1.07 -10.89 -3.01
C TRP A 270 0.30 -11.01 -1.69
N PHE A 271 -0.99 -10.72 -1.68
CA PHE A 271 -1.81 -11.02 -0.51
C PHE A 271 -1.92 -12.53 -0.23
N ALA A 272 -1.99 -13.36 -1.28
CA ALA A 272 -1.91 -14.82 -1.10
C ALA A 272 -0.53 -15.27 -0.58
N VAL A 273 0.57 -14.63 -1.00
CA VAL A 273 1.90 -14.88 -0.42
C VAL A 273 1.90 -14.60 1.07
N VAL A 274 1.40 -13.45 1.51
CA VAL A 274 1.35 -13.10 2.95
C VAL A 274 0.58 -14.15 3.76
N ARG A 275 -0.51 -14.69 3.23
CA ARG A 275 -1.34 -15.71 3.90
C ARG A 275 -0.72 -17.10 3.97
N ASN A 276 0.20 -17.44 3.07
CA ASN A 276 0.68 -18.82 2.88
C ASN A 276 2.19 -18.98 3.06
N GLN A 277 2.95 -17.88 3.18
CA GLN A 277 4.39 -17.98 3.37
C GLN A 277 4.72 -18.63 4.72
N PRO A 278 5.76 -19.50 4.77
CA PRO A 278 6.20 -20.07 6.04
C PRO A 278 6.80 -18.99 6.94
N LYS A 279 6.72 -19.20 8.26
CA LYS A 279 7.39 -18.32 9.23
C LYS A 279 8.90 -18.33 8.97
N GLY A 280 9.50 -17.14 8.87
CA GLY A 280 10.92 -17.01 8.58
C GLY A 280 11.29 -17.29 7.11
N ALA A 281 10.38 -17.04 6.17
CA ALA A 281 10.64 -17.19 4.74
C ALA A 281 11.83 -16.33 4.28
N ASP A 282 12.82 -16.96 3.67
CA ASP A 282 13.88 -16.32 2.91
C ASP A 282 13.48 -16.14 1.43
N PHE A 283 14.39 -15.65 0.59
CA PHE A 283 14.10 -15.46 -0.84
C PHE A 283 13.68 -16.76 -1.54
N ARG A 284 14.29 -17.90 -1.20
CA ARG A 284 13.96 -19.19 -1.82
C ARG A 284 12.58 -19.67 -1.39
N ALA A 285 12.23 -19.47 -0.12
CA ALA A 285 10.89 -19.77 0.38
C ALA A 285 9.83 -18.93 -0.33
N ILE A 286 10.07 -17.63 -0.53
CA ILE A 286 9.16 -16.76 -1.29
C ILE A 286 8.98 -17.21 -2.73
N ALA A 287 10.05 -17.63 -3.42
CA ALA A 287 9.95 -18.19 -4.76
C ALA A 287 9.06 -19.44 -4.80
N ALA A 288 9.18 -20.33 -3.80
CA ALA A 288 8.31 -21.50 -3.68
C ALA A 288 6.85 -21.12 -3.41
N THR A 289 6.60 -20.20 -2.47
CA THR A 289 5.25 -19.73 -2.13
C THR A 289 4.57 -19.05 -3.32
N LEU A 290 5.28 -18.19 -4.06
CA LEU A 290 4.74 -17.53 -5.26
C LEU A 290 4.23 -18.54 -6.30
N ARG A 291 4.98 -19.62 -6.54
CA ARG A 291 4.55 -20.69 -7.47
C ARG A 291 3.30 -21.39 -6.98
N GLU A 292 3.28 -21.76 -5.70
CA GLU A 292 2.15 -22.44 -5.08
C GLU A 292 0.88 -21.58 -5.14
N VAL A 293 0.97 -20.33 -4.67
CA VAL A 293 -0.19 -19.45 -4.60
C VAL A 293 -0.64 -18.98 -5.99
N CYS A 294 0.27 -18.83 -6.96
CA CYS A 294 -0.14 -18.52 -8.33
C CYS A 294 -0.91 -19.68 -8.95
N ALA A 295 -0.41 -20.91 -8.80
CA ALA A 295 -1.13 -22.10 -9.28
C ALA A 295 -2.51 -22.24 -8.62
N SER A 296 -2.61 -21.94 -7.32
CA SER A 296 -3.89 -21.89 -6.62
C SER A 296 -4.82 -20.82 -7.19
N ASN A 297 -4.34 -19.59 -7.36
CA ASN A 297 -5.11 -18.49 -7.91
C ASN A 297 -5.60 -18.78 -9.33
N ALA A 298 -4.75 -19.40 -10.17
CA ALA A 298 -5.10 -19.78 -11.54
C ALA A 298 -6.18 -20.88 -11.58
N ARG A 299 -6.08 -21.89 -10.70
CA ARG A 299 -7.07 -22.96 -10.58
C ARG A 299 -8.42 -22.43 -10.09
N ASP A 300 -8.40 -21.53 -9.13
CA ASP A 300 -9.59 -21.04 -8.44
C ASP A 300 -10.17 -19.76 -9.11
N GLY A 301 -9.54 -19.26 -10.18
CA GLY A 301 -9.99 -18.08 -10.93
C GLY A 301 -9.84 -16.75 -10.17
N VAL A 302 -8.98 -16.69 -9.15
CA VAL A 302 -8.79 -15.50 -8.31
C VAL A 302 -8.28 -14.34 -9.16
N ALA A 303 -9.02 -13.21 -9.15
CA ALA A 303 -8.74 -12.01 -9.95
C ALA A 303 -8.57 -12.27 -11.47
N GLY A 304 -9.08 -13.40 -11.98
CA GLY A 304 -8.87 -13.82 -13.37
C GLY A 304 -7.42 -14.23 -13.68
N THR A 305 -6.68 -14.73 -12.68
CA THR A 305 -5.34 -15.31 -12.86
C THR A 305 -5.41 -16.55 -13.73
N SER A 306 -4.41 -16.74 -14.59
CA SER A 306 -4.30 -17.87 -15.51
C SER A 306 -2.94 -18.57 -15.40
N ASN A 307 -2.81 -19.76 -15.99
CA ASN A 307 -1.52 -20.45 -16.09
C ASN A 307 -0.49 -19.66 -16.92
N ALA A 308 -0.93 -18.82 -17.85
CA ALA A 308 -0.04 -17.94 -18.60
C ALA A 308 0.57 -16.85 -17.72
N ASP A 309 -0.21 -16.32 -16.76
CA ASP A 309 0.27 -15.37 -15.76
C ASP A 309 1.33 -16.02 -14.86
N CYS A 310 1.08 -17.25 -14.40
CA CYS A 310 2.06 -17.98 -13.57
C CYS A 310 3.36 -18.29 -14.30
N ALA A 311 3.32 -18.48 -15.62
CA ALA A 311 4.54 -18.58 -16.42
C ALA A 311 5.34 -17.27 -16.45
N GLN A 312 4.70 -16.09 -16.34
CA GLN A 312 5.40 -14.81 -16.22
C GLN A 312 5.97 -14.61 -14.81
N VAL A 313 5.24 -15.03 -13.78
CA VAL A 313 5.75 -15.04 -12.39
C VAL A 313 7.03 -15.88 -12.28
N GLU A 314 7.06 -17.06 -12.90
CA GLU A 314 8.25 -17.92 -12.92
C GLU A 314 9.46 -17.23 -13.56
N LYS A 315 9.25 -16.52 -14.66
CA LYS A 315 10.31 -15.74 -15.31
C LYS A 315 10.81 -14.62 -14.41
N ALA A 316 9.93 -13.93 -13.70
CA ALA A 316 10.31 -12.86 -12.78
C ALA A 316 11.14 -13.39 -11.60
N ILE A 317 10.75 -14.54 -11.02
CA ILE A 317 11.53 -15.27 -10.00
C ILE A 317 12.93 -15.61 -10.54
N THR A 318 13.00 -16.16 -11.75
CA THR A 318 14.27 -16.53 -12.41
C THR A 318 15.13 -15.29 -12.65
N ALA A 319 14.54 -14.19 -13.11
CA ALA A 319 15.24 -12.97 -13.47
C ALA A 319 15.88 -12.29 -12.25
N THR A 320 15.21 -12.33 -11.10
CA THR A 320 15.67 -11.76 -9.81
C THR A 320 16.52 -12.73 -8.97
N GLN A 321 16.68 -13.97 -9.42
CA GLN A 321 17.61 -14.98 -8.86
C GLN A 321 17.32 -15.39 -7.40
N LEU A 322 16.06 -15.38 -6.97
CA LEU A 322 15.66 -15.65 -5.57
C LEU A 322 16.21 -16.97 -5.00
N GLU A 323 16.46 -17.97 -5.85
CA GLU A 323 16.84 -19.32 -5.44
C GLU A 323 18.34 -19.61 -5.44
N ARG A 324 19.17 -18.61 -5.75
CA ARG A 324 20.64 -18.75 -5.76
C ARG A 324 21.26 -18.72 -4.37
#